data_AF-A0A0P7WXP4-F1
#
_entry.id   AF-A0A0P7WXP4-F1
#
_cell.length_a   1.000
_cell.length_b   1.000
_cell.length_c   1.000
_cell.angle_alpha   90.00
_cell.angle_beta   90.00
_cell.angle_gamma   90.00
#
_symmetry.space_group_name_H-M   'P 1'
#
loop_
_entity.id
_entity.type
_entity.pdbx_description
1 polymer ?
#
loop_
_entity_poly.entity_id
_entity_poly.type
_entity_poly.pdbx_seq_one_letter_code
_entity_poly.pdbx_strand_id
1 'polypeptide(L)'
;MTGSLLFCAFLPLIVAAGLRLTPPAHKTQEVDPSDPEVQACASFALESFNFFSKDPHIYAITKFYSVKRADVGGGQYDMDVEVTKTQWLKDQVSKGSSTDQEVFRCHFVVLSAPWKKQRALLQSSCTPVVSTGAGMH
;
A
#
# COMPACT_ATOMS: atom_id res chain seq x y z
N MET A 1 -39.79 -62.25 9.43
CA MET A 1 -39.66 -61.47 10.68
C MET A 1 -38.46 -60.55 10.49
N THR A 2 -38.68 -59.35 9.96
CA THR A 2 -38.70 -58.06 10.71
C THR A 2 -37.32 -57.73 11.29
N GLY A 3 -36.65 -56.62 10.96
CA GLY A 3 -37.09 -55.45 10.24
C GLY A 3 -35.95 -54.47 9.99
N SER A 4 -36.23 -53.51 9.11
CA SER A 4 -35.44 -52.33 8.79
C SER A 4 -35.12 -51.49 10.02
N LEU A 5 -33.90 -50.95 10.08
CA LEU A 5 -33.61 -49.73 10.82
C LEU A 5 -32.83 -48.77 9.90
N LEU A 6 -33.60 -48.00 9.13
CA LEU A 6 -33.16 -46.79 8.45
C LEU A 6 -32.90 -45.72 9.53
N PHE A 7 -31.64 -45.46 9.86
CA PHE A 7 -31.25 -44.28 10.62
C PHE A 7 -31.03 -43.12 9.63
N CYS A 8 -32.09 -42.36 9.36
CA CYS A 8 -31.97 -41.05 8.72
C CYS A 8 -31.29 -40.08 9.69
N ALA A 9 -29.97 -39.96 9.60
CA ALA A 9 -29.23 -38.89 10.24
C ALA A 9 -29.55 -37.57 9.54
N PHE A 10 -30.59 -36.88 9.98
CA PHE A 10 -30.82 -35.48 9.65
C PHE A 10 -29.77 -34.65 10.40
N LEU A 11 -28.60 -34.43 9.78
CA LEU A 11 -27.73 -33.34 10.20
C LEU A 11 -28.46 -32.03 9.90
N PRO A 12 -28.75 -31.18 10.90
CA PRO A 12 -29.22 -29.83 10.61
C PRO A 12 -28.10 -29.10 9.86
N LEU A 13 -28.38 -28.69 8.63
CA LEU A 13 -27.56 -27.74 7.90
C LEU A 13 -27.63 -26.43 8.68
N ILE A 14 -26.69 -26.21 9.60
CA ILE A 14 -26.49 -24.92 10.24
C ILE A 14 -26.05 -23.99 9.10
N VAL A 15 -27.01 -23.26 8.53
CA VAL A 15 -26.73 -22.11 7.68
C VAL A 15 -26.11 -21.08 8.62
N ALA A 16 -24.79 -21.13 8.73
CA ALA A 16 -24.03 -20.05 9.34
C ALA A 16 -24.23 -18.83 8.45
N ALA A 17 -25.31 -18.08 8.69
CA ALA A 17 -25.44 -16.71 8.25
C ALA A 17 -24.33 -15.94 8.97
N GLY A 18 -23.14 -15.96 8.37
CA GLY A 18 -21.97 -15.29 8.89
C GLY A 18 -22.26 -13.79 8.90
N LEU A 19 -22.65 -13.29 10.08
CA LEU A 19 -22.74 -11.86 10.33
C LEU A 19 -21.32 -11.31 10.12
N ARG A 20 -21.06 -10.75 8.95
CA ARG A 20 -19.82 -10.04 8.64
C ARG A 20 -19.84 -8.78 9.49
N LEU A 21 -19.36 -8.88 10.73
CA LEU A 21 -19.07 -7.72 11.57
C LEU A 21 -17.94 -6.97 10.87
N THR A 22 -18.27 -6.02 10.00
CA THR A 22 -17.30 -5.07 9.48
C THR A 22 -16.80 -4.26 10.67
N PRO A 23 -15.48 -4.20 10.92
CA PRO A 23 -14.94 -3.31 11.94
C PRO A 23 -15.47 -1.89 11.73
N PRO A 24 -15.74 -1.13 12.81
CA PRO A 24 -16.16 0.26 12.66
C PRO A 24 -15.13 1.00 11.83
N ALA A 25 -15.57 1.54 10.69
CA ALA A 25 -14.70 2.34 9.83
C ALA A 25 -14.23 3.55 10.64
N HIS A 26 -12.92 3.66 10.84
CA HIS A 26 -12.37 4.87 11.43
C HIS A 26 -12.61 6.05 10.48
N LYS A 27 -12.90 7.24 11.01
CA LYS A 27 -13.14 8.43 10.19
C LYS A 27 -11.84 8.86 9.54
N THR A 28 -11.80 8.83 8.22
CA THR A 28 -10.65 9.30 7.45
C THR A 28 -10.81 10.80 7.13
N GLN A 29 -9.71 11.54 7.19
CA GLN A 29 -9.64 12.95 6.76
C GLN A 29 -8.51 13.16 5.76
N GLU A 30 -8.72 14.04 4.78
CA GLU A 30 -7.62 14.52 3.93
C GLU A 30 -6.65 15.34 4.78
N VAL A 31 -5.35 15.20 4.52
CA VAL A 31 -4.28 15.94 5.20
C VAL A 31 -3.32 16.50 4.16
N ASP A 32 -2.69 17.62 4.51
CA ASP A 32 -1.76 18.30 3.62
C ASP A 32 -0.52 17.42 3.36
N PRO A 33 -0.12 17.18 2.10
CA PRO A 33 1.12 16.48 1.79
C PRO A 33 2.36 17.11 2.43
N SER A 34 2.35 18.41 2.69
CA SER A 34 3.45 19.14 3.33
C SER A 34 3.50 19.01 4.86
N ASP A 35 2.51 18.34 5.48
CA ASP A 35 2.54 18.05 6.91
C ASP A 35 3.81 17.23 7.27
N PRO A 36 4.55 17.62 8.33
CA PRO A 36 5.81 16.95 8.68
C PRO A 36 5.67 15.45 8.95
N GLU A 37 4.55 15.00 9.53
CA GLU A 37 4.32 13.58 9.79
C GLU A 37 3.95 12.83 8.51
N VAL A 38 3.24 13.48 7.58
CA VAL A 38 3.00 12.93 6.24
C VAL A 38 4.33 12.74 5.49
N GLN A 39 5.20 13.75 5.50
CA GLN A 39 6.53 13.65 4.88
C GLN A 39 7.37 12.54 5.51
N ALA A 40 7.36 12.41 6.84
CA ALA A 40 8.05 11.32 7.52
C ALA A 40 7.50 9.93 7.15
N CYS A 41 6.19 9.79 6.99
CA CYS A 41 5.56 8.54 6.54
C CYS A 41 5.90 8.23 5.08
N ALA A 42 5.89 9.24 4.20
CA ALA A 42 6.25 9.09 2.80
C ALA A 42 7.71 8.69 2.60
N SER A 43 8.64 9.32 3.33
CA SER A 43 10.06 8.94 3.32
C SER A 43 10.23 7.50 3.81
N PHE A 44 9.61 7.12 4.92
CA PHE A 44 9.68 5.76 5.43
C PHE A 44 9.11 4.72 4.45
N ALA A 45 7.99 5.02 3.79
CA ALA A 45 7.40 4.15 2.77
C ALA A 45 8.33 3.99 1.57
N LEU A 46 8.90 5.08 1.07
CA LEU A 46 9.82 5.07 -0.08
C LEU A 46 11.13 4.34 0.25
N GLU A 47 11.71 4.57 1.42
CA GLU A 47 12.90 3.85 1.89
C GLU A 47 12.63 2.34 1.97
N SER A 48 11.50 1.96 2.55
CA SER A 48 11.08 0.56 2.61
C SER A 48 10.87 -0.03 1.21
N PHE A 49 10.19 0.69 0.32
CA PHE A 49 9.99 0.28 -1.08
C PHE A 49 11.32 0.08 -1.80
N ASN A 50 12.24 1.05 -1.68
CA ASN A 50 13.58 0.95 -2.25
C ASN A 50 14.35 -0.23 -1.66
N PHE A 51 14.31 -0.45 -0.35
CA PHE A 51 14.99 -1.55 0.31
C PHE A 51 14.50 -2.94 -0.18
N PHE A 52 13.19 -3.13 -0.28
CA PHE A 52 12.60 -4.42 -0.68
C PHE A 52 12.51 -4.65 -2.19
N SER A 53 12.57 -3.59 -3.00
CA SER A 53 12.59 -3.72 -4.46
C SER A 53 13.82 -4.51 -4.93
N LYS A 54 13.65 -5.35 -5.95
CA LYS A 54 14.76 -6.09 -6.59
C LYS A 54 15.42 -5.28 -7.72
N ASP A 55 14.85 -4.14 -8.10
CA ASP A 55 15.46 -3.26 -9.09
C ASP A 55 16.75 -2.65 -8.51
N PRO A 56 17.86 -2.58 -9.27
CA PRO A 56 19.10 -2.00 -8.78
C PRO A 56 19.05 -0.48 -8.61
N HIS A 57 18.07 0.21 -9.20
CA HIS A 57 17.89 1.66 -9.07
C HIS A 57 17.11 2.02 -7.80
N ILE A 58 17.35 3.23 -7.31
CA ILE A 58 16.48 3.87 -6.32
C ILE A 58 15.38 4.66 -7.02
N TYR A 59 14.26 4.74 -6.33
CA TYR A 59 13.09 5.49 -6.76
C TYR A 59 12.89 6.72 -5.88
N ALA A 60 12.20 7.72 -6.42
CA ALA A 60 11.83 8.94 -5.73
C ALA A 60 10.33 9.19 -5.84
N ILE A 61 9.70 9.65 -4.76
CA ILE A 61 8.35 10.22 -4.82
C ILE A 61 8.44 11.59 -5.48
N THR A 62 7.74 11.79 -6.59
CA THR A 62 7.75 13.05 -7.35
C THR A 62 6.49 13.88 -7.16
N LYS A 63 5.37 13.24 -6.79
CA LYS A 63 4.09 13.92 -6.66
C LYS A 63 3.17 13.18 -5.69
N PHE A 64 2.40 13.93 -4.91
CA PHE A 64 1.27 13.41 -4.14
C PHE A 64 -0.03 13.66 -4.90
N TYR A 65 -0.93 12.68 -4.87
CA TYR A 65 -2.25 12.79 -5.47
C TYR A 65 -3.37 12.78 -4.44
N SER A 66 -3.22 12.01 -3.36
CA SER A 66 -4.10 12.06 -2.19
C SER A 66 -3.32 11.61 -0.96
N VAL A 67 -3.63 12.21 0.17
CA VAL A 67 -3.12 11.78 1.48
C VAL A 67 -4.26 11.83 2.47
N LYS A 68 -4.55 10.67 3.04
CA LYS A 68 -5.65 10.45 3.97
C LYS A 68 -5.11 9.93 5.28
N ARG A 69 -5.62 10.47 6.40
CA ARG A 69 -5.26 10.05 7.74
C ARG A 69 -6.47 9.47 8.49
N ALA A 70 -6.25 8.37 9.19
CA ALA A 70 -7.16 7.78 10.16
C ALA A 70 -6.45 7.59 11.52
N ASP A 71 -7.13 7.90 12.64
CA ASP A 71 -6.63 7.72 14.01
C ASP A 71 -7.02 6.35 14.59
N VAL A 72 -6.16 5.34 14.40
CA VAL A 72 -6.42 3.94 14.78
C VAL A 72 -5.61 3.50 16.01
N GLY A 73 -5.46 4.40 17.00
CA GLY A 73 -4.47 4.23 18.09
C GLY A 73 -3.03 4.55 17.66
N GLY A 74 -2.94 5.30 16.56
CA GLY A 74 -1.80 5.65 15.72
C GLY A 74 -2.33 6.49 14.57
N GLY A 75 -1.49 7.21 13.84
CA GLY A 75 -1.88 7.78 12.55
C GLY A 75 -1.68 6.73 11.46
N GLN A 76 -2.75 6.26 10.82
CA GLN A 76 -2.65 5.51 9.57
C GLN A 76 -2.75 6.49 8.42
N TYR A 77 -1.71 6.52 7.58
CA TYR A 77 -1.56 7.38 6.43
C TYR A 77 -1.69 6.56 5.17
N ASP A 78 -2.74 6.83 4.41
CA ASP A 78 -3.03 6.26 3.11
C ASP A 78 -2.63 7.29 2.05
N MET A 79 -1.64 6.94 1.23
CA MET A 79 -0.95 7.85 0.32
C MET A 79 -0.96 7.30 -1.10
N ASP A 80 -1.62 8.04 -2.00
CA ASP A 80 -1.49 7.83 -3.44
C ASP A 80 -0.44 8.79 -4.00
N VAL A 81 0.66 8.24 -4.50
CA VAL A 81 1.84 9.00 -4.94
C VAL A 81 2.33 8.58 -6.33
N GLU A 82 2.99 9.50 -7.01
CA GLU A 82 3.84 9.21 -8.15
C GLU A 82 5.23 8.84 -7.67
N VAL A 83 5.75 7.73 -8.17
CA VAL A 83 7.10 7.26 -7.90
C VAL A 83 7.83 7.12 -9.22
N THR A 84 8.97 7.79 -9.34
CA THR A 84 9.78 7.79 -10.56
C THR A 84 11.08 7.07 -10.30
N LYS A 85 11.45 6.18 -11.23
CA LYS A 85 12.75 5.52 -11.23
C LYS A 85 13.84 6.53 -11.53
N THR A 86 14.87 6.56 -10.68
CA THR A 86 16.01 7.46 -10.87
C THR A 86 17.16 6.73 -11.59
N GLN A 87 18.17 7.50 -12.01
CA GLN A 87 19.40 6.93 -12.55
C GLN A 87 20.35 6.43 -11.46
N TRP A 88 20.05 6.60 -10.18
CA TRP A 88 20.96 6.26 -9.09
C TRP A 88 20.80 4.79 -8.70
N LEU A 89 21.92 4.11 -8.47
CA LEU A 89 21.95 2.71 -8.00
C LEU A 89 21.97 2.65 -6.47
N LYS A 90 21.39 1.59 -5.89
CA LYS A 90 21.30 1.42 -4.43
C LYS A 90 22.65 1.38 -3.71
N ASP A 91 23.63 0.71 -4.31
CA ASP A 91 24.92 0.42 -3.68
C ASP A 91 26.08 1.26 -4.26
N GLN A 92 25.79 2.23 -5.12
CA GLN A 92 26.82 3.07 -5.73
C GLN A 92 26.48 4.55 -5.71
N VAL A 93 27.54 5.37 -5.59
CA VAL A 93 27.49 6.81 -5.86
C VAL A 93 27.43 7.10 -7.38
N SER A 94 27.44 6.06 -8.22
CA SER A 94 27.43 6.18 -9.67
C SER A 94 26.01 6.13 -10.24
N LYS A 95 25.82 6.80 -11.38
CA LYS A 95 24.59 6.77 -12.15
C LYS A 95 24.60 5.57 -13.09
N GLY A 96 23.51 4.79 -13.07
CA GLY A 96 23.18 3.81 -14.11
C GLY A 96 22.80 4.50 -15.42
N SER A 97 22.79 3.72 -16.50
CA SER A 97 22.52 4.19 -17.85
C SER A 97 21.03 4.22 -18.23
N SER A 98 20.11 4.23 -17.26
CA SER A 98 18.68 4.16 -17.54
C SER A 98 18.20 5.41 -18.29
N THR A 99 17.87 5.24 -19.58
CA THR A 99 17.34 6.29 -20.46
C THR A 99 15.82 6.44 -20.36
N ASP A 100 15.12 5.42 -19.86
CA ASP A 100 13.67 5.45 -19.69
C ASP A 100 13.29 5.89 -18.28
N GLN A 101 12.59 7.01 -18.17
CA GLN A 101 11.93 7.43 -16.94
C GLN A 101 10.69 6.57 -16.71
N GLU A 102 10.87 5.44 -16.04
CA GLU A 102 9.74 4.63 -15.58
C GLU A 102 9.02 5.36 -14.44
N VAL A 103 7.74 5.67 -14.67
CA VAL A 103 6.86 6.33 -13.70
C VAL A 103 5.81 5.35 -13.23
N PHE A 104 5.56 5.33 -11.93
CA PHE A 104 4.62 4.44 -11.28
C PHE A 104 3.61 5.25 -10.48
N ARG A 105 2.35 4.78 -10.48
CA ARG A 105 1.35 5.17 -9.50
C ARG A 105 1.42 4.18 -8.36
N CYS A 106 1.82 4.66 -7.19
CA CYS A 106 1.95 3.83 -5.99
C CYS A 106 0.91 4.23 -4.95
N HIS A 107 0.45 3.22 -4.23
CA HIS A 107 -0.42 3.34 -3.07
C HIS A 107 0.32 2.74 -1.87
N PHE A 108 0.59 3.59 -0.89
CA PHE A 108 1.27 3.24 0.35
C PHE A 108 0.34 3.45 1.55
N VAL A 109 0.31 2.48 2.45
CA VAL A 109 -0.37 2.62 3.74
C VAL A 109 0.66 2.47 4.84
N VAL A 110 0.85 3.53 5.64
CA VAL A 110 1.81 3.57 6.74
C VAL A 110 1.08 3.77 8.06
N LEU A 111 1.33 2.90 9.03
CA LEU A 111 0.96 3.15 10.42
C LEU A 111 2.10 3.85 11.13
N SER A 112 1.81 4.98 11.77
CA SER A 112 2.76 5.75 12.56
C SER A 112 2.27 5.90 14.00
N ALA A 113 3.17 5.64 14.95
CA ALA A 113 3.00 5.94 16.36
C ALA A 113 4.22 6.77 16.83
N PRO A 114 4.24 8.09 16.59
CA PRO A 114 5.41 8.92 16.87
C PRO A 114 5.88 8.86 18.32
N TRP A 115 4.96 8.74 19.28
CA TRP A 115 5.25 8.61 20.70
C TRP A 115 5.98 7.30 21.07
N LYS A 116 5.92 6.28 20.21
CA LYS A 116 6.72 5.05 20.32
C LYS A 116 7.93 5.03 19.41
N LYS A 117 8.13 6.07 18.58
CA LYS A 117 9.15 6.13 17.52
C LYS A 117 9.05 4.93 16.56
N GLN A 118 7.83 4.52 16.25
CA GLN A 118 7.56 3.35 15.42
C GLN A 118 6.75 3.74 14.18
N ARG A 119 7.13 3.18 13.04
CA ARG A 119 6.37 3.18 11.80
C ARG A 119 6.35 1.78 11.20
N ALA A 120 5.27 1.44 10.53
CA ALA A 120 5.12 0.17 9.81
C ALA A 120 4.48 0.41 8.45
N LEU A 121 5.07 -0.18 7.41
CA LEU A 121 4.51 -0.16 6.07
C LEU A 121 3.50 -1.31 5.99
N LEU A 122 2.22 -0.96 6.02
CA LEU A 122 1.13 -1.94 6.00
C LEU A 122 0.83 -2.41 4.57
N GLN A 123 0.93 -1.51 3.59
CA GLN A 123 0.69 -1.82 2.20
C GLN A 123 1.64 -1.01 1.30
N SER A 124 2.10 -1.67 0.23
CA SER A 124 2.86 -1.06 -0.84
C SER A 124 2.50 -1.74 -2.16
N SER A 125 1.79 -1.02 -3.02
CA SER A 125 1.38 -1.51 -4.34
C SER A 125 1.62 -0.42 -5.37
N CYS A 126 2.25 -0.78 -6.49
CA CYS A 126 2.58 0.15 -7.57
C CYS A 126 2.14 -0.41 -8.92
N THR A 127 1.65 0.47 -9.79
CA THR A 127 1.33 0.14 -11.19
C THR A 127 2.07 1.11 -12.12
N PRO A 128 2.68 0.63 -13.22
CA PRO A 128 3.28 1.53 -14.21
C PRO A 128 2.25 2.53 -14.75
N VAL A 129 2.67 3.78 -14.93
CA VAL A 129 1.92 4.79 -15.67
C VAL A 129 2.28 4.62 -17.13
N VAL A 130 1.33 4.23 -17.97
CA VAL A 130 1.55 4.16 -19.42
C VAL A 130 1.78 5.58 -19.91
N SER A 131 3.00 5.89 -20.33
CA SER A 131 3.26 7.12 -21.07
C SER A 131 2.59 6.96 -22.43
N THR A 132 1.46 7.62 -22.65
CA THR A 132 0.86 7.77 -23.98
C THR A 132 1.79 8.66 -24.81
N GLY A 133 2.89 8.08 -25.29
CA GLY A 133 3.82 8.72 -26.19
C GLY A 133 3.19 8.87 -27.57
N ALA A 134 3.19 10.11 -28.07
CA ALA A 134 3.51 10.42 -29.46
C ALA A 134 2.89 9.50 -30.52
N GLY A 135 1.59 9.66 -30.73
CA GLY A 135 0.97 9.34 -32.01
C GLY A 135 0.97 10.58 -32.90
N MET A 136 1.56 10.44 -34.09
CA MET A 136 1.33 11.20 -35.35
C MET A 136 2.41 12.21 -35.77
N HIS A 137 3.24 11.69 -36.70
CA HIS A 137 3.75 12.28 -37.96
C HIS A 137 4.29 13.71 -37.98
#